data_AF-A0A1M6RPL0-F1
#
_entry.id   AF-A0A1M6RPL0-F1
#
_cell.length_a   1.000
_cell.length_b   1.000
_cell.length_c   1.000
_cell.angle_alpha   90.00
_cell.angle_beta   90.00
_cell.angle_gamma   90.00
#
_symmetry.space_group_name_H-M   'P 1'
#
loop_
_entity.id
_entity.type
_entity.pdbx_description
1 polymer ?
#
loop_
_entity_poly.entity_id
_entity_poly.type
_entity_poly.pdbx_seq_one_letter_code
_entity_poly.pdbx_strand_id
1 'polypeptide(L)'
;MNKIYRIIDANINRVSEGLRVLEDIARFIYDNSNLSSTLREIRHSVRKSFNDSNLLYYRNSINDCGLKISQNTIIDKKETLENLIYANFKRVEEGLRSIEENLKILGKYSESKKYEFLRFKTYELEKSFLIKKFFPHTDIYGILCENLSLGRNNIQIAKEMIKAGIKIIQYREKHKSKLEKYKECKIIRTLTKNNDVFFIVNDDVDIALSVKADGIHIGQEDMPIKEVKKLAPNMIIGLSTHNENQAKKAVKNGADYIGVGPIFKTNTKKNIEKSEGLNYLKWVSENISIPYVAIGGIKESNILEVKKNGGRCFAMISEIVSAKNIAEKVKNIRKILS
;
A
#
# COMPACT_ATOMS: atom_id res chain seq x y z
N MET A 1 -24.50 27.89 -27.20
CA MET A 1 -24.54 26.54 -26.58
C MET A 1 -23.60 25.53 -27.25
N ASN A 2 -23.47 25.49 -28.57
CA ASN A 2 -22.64 24.52 -29.32
C ASN A 2 -21.16 24.46 -28.89
N LYS A 3 -20.55 25.61 -28.55
CA LYS A 3 -19.17 25.68 -28.05
C LYS A 3 -19.00 25.08 -26.63
N ILE A 4 -20.05 25.08 -25.81
CA ILE A 4 -20.02 24.53 -24.44
C ILE A 4 -19.98 23.01 -24.47
N TYR A 5 -20.77 22.38 -25.36
CA TYR A 5 -20.71 20.93 -25.56
C TYR A 5 -19.33 20.45 -26.03
N ARG A 6 -18.62 21.25 -26.85
CA ARG A 6 -17.22 20.98 -27.23
C ARG A 6 -16.26 20.99 -26.03
N ILE A 7 -16.42 21.97 -25.13
CA ILE A 7 -15.60 22.06 -23.91
C ILE A 7 -15.84 20.83 -23.03
N ILE A 8 -17.10 20.41 -22.87
CA ILE A 8 -17.46 19.24 -22.08
C ILE A 8 -16.86 17.96 -22.70
N ASP A 9 -17.04 17.73 -24.01
CA ASP A 9 -16.49 16.56 -24.72
C ASP A 9 -14.96 16.46 -24.60
N ALA A 10 -14.25 17.57 -24.85
CA ALA A 10 -12.80 17.62 -24.76
C ALA A 10 -12.30 17.28 -23.35
N ASN A 11 -12.97 17.78 -22.30
CA ASN A 11 -12.57 17.51 -20.92
C ASN A 11 -12.97 16.10 -20.46
N ILE A 12 -14.06 15.50 -20.95
CA ILE A 12 -14.38 14.09 -20.70
C ILE A 12 -13.25 13.19 -21.19
N ASN A 13 -12.68 13.48 -22.37
CA ASN A 13 -11.54 12.74 -22.91
C ASN A 13 -10.28 12.94 -22.07
N ARG A 14 -9.90 14.19 -21.76
CA ARG A 14 -8.72 14.49 -20.93
C ARG A 14 -8.77 13.84 -19.55
N VAL A 15 -9.93 13.90 -18.89
CA VAL A 15 -10.17 13.24 -17.60
C VAL A 15 -10.03 11.72 -17.74
N SER A 16 -10.65 11.14 -18.77
CA SER A 16 -10.60 9.69 -19.00
C SER A 16 -9.19 9.18 -19.25
N GLU A 17 -8.39 9.92 -20.02
CA GLU A 17 -7.00 9.60 -20.33
C GLU A 17 -6.11 9.73 -19.10
N GLY A 18 -6.25 10.82 -18.33
CA GLY A 18 -5.51 10.99 -17.07
C GLY A 18 -5.81 9.88 -16.06
N LEU A 19 -7.09 9.53 -15.88
CA LEU A 19 -7.49 8.42 -15.03
C LEU A 19 -6.97 7.07 -15.54
N ARG A 20 -6.84 6.88 -16.85
CA ARG A 20 -6.30 5.63 -17.42
C ARG A 20 -4.83 5.46 -17.07
N VAL A 21 -4.02 6.52 -17.18
CA VAL A 21 -2.61 6.48 -16.77
C VAL A 21 -2.48 6.13 -15.29
N LEU A 22 -3.28 6.78 -14.43
CA LEU A 22 -3.29 6.49 -12.99
C LEU A 22 -3.74 5.04 -12.69
N GLU A 23 -4.72 4.51 -13.43
CA GLU A 23 -5.21 3.14 -13.30
C GLU A 23 -4.11 2.12 -13.65
N ASP A 24 -3.34 2.39 -14.71
CA ASP A 24 -2.22 1.54 -15.13
C ASP A 24 -1.07 1.58 -14.10
N ILE A 25 -0.77 2.75 -13.52
CA ILE A 25 0.19 2.87 -12.41
C ILE A 25 -0.29 2.06 -11.19
N ALA A 26 -1.56 2.21 -10.79
CA ALA A 26 -2.12 1.43 -9.68
C ALA A 26 -2.01 -0.07 -9.91
N ARG A 27 -2.23 -0.51 -11.16
CA ARG A 27 -2.28 -1.94 -11.51
C ARG A 27 -0.91 -2.57 -11.68
N PHE A 28 0.04 -1.87 -12.29
CA PHE A 28 1.31 -2.48 -12.71
C PHE A 28 2.52 -2.05 -11.88
N ILE A 29 2.42 -0.91 -11.18
CA ILE A 29 3.50 -0.43 -10.31
C ILE A 29 3.15 -0.70 -8.85
N TYR A 30 1.90 -0.44 -8.46
CA TYR A 30 1.46 -0.63 -7.08
C TYR A 30 0.75 -1.96 -6.82
N ASP A 31 0.46 -2.75 -7.86
CA ASP A 31 -0.33 -4.01 -7.78
C ASP A 31 -1.60 -3.88 -6.89
N ASN A 32 -2.21 -2.69 -6.88
CA ASN A 32 -3.28 -2.34 -5.96
C ASN A 32 -4.66 -2.42 -6.65
N SER A 33 -5.33 -3.54 -6.45
CA SER A 33 -6.65 -3.81 -7.04
C SER A 33 -7.72 -2.81 -6.61
N ASN A 34 -7.70 -2.33 -5.36
CA ASN A 34 -8.68 -1.37 -4.84
C ASN A 34 -8.54 0.01 -5.50
N LEU A 35 -7.31 0.52 -5.61
CA LEU A 35 -7.04 1.78 -6.32
C LEU A 35 -7.38 1.66 -7.80
N SER A 36 -6.98 0.56 -8.44
CA SER A 36 -7.30 0.30 -9.84
C SER A 36 -8.81 0.26 -10.08
N SER A 37 -9.58 -0.45 -9.23
CA SER A 37 -11.04 -0.50 -9.31
C SER A 37 -11.66 0.89 -9.12
N THR A 38 -11.21 1.64 -8.12
CA THR A 38 -11.75 2.98 -7.83
C THR A 38 -11.52 3.96 -8.99
N LEU A 39 -10.31 3.96 -9.57
CA LEU A 39 -9.98 4.78 -10.73
C LEU A 39 -10.79 4.38 -11.95
N ARG A 40 -10.94 3.07 -12.19
CA ARG A 40 -11.79 2.52 -13.24
C ARG A 40 -13.24 2.96 -13.07
N GLU A 41 -13.81 2.89 -11.86
CA GLU A 41 -15.18 3.33 -11.58
C GLU A 41 -15.40 4.82 -11.87
N ILE A 42 -14.49 5.68 -11.43
CA ILE A 42 -14.54 7.12 -11.73
C ILE A 42 -14.48 7.33 -13.24
N ARG A 43 -13.54 6.66 -13.93
CA ARG A 43 -13.38 6.76 -15.38
C ARG A 43 -14.64 6.32 -16.14
N HIS A 44 -15.27 5.23 -15.71
CA HIS A 44 -16.55 4.78 -16.26
C HIS A 44 -17.68 5.77 -15.98
N SER A 45 -17.74 6.32 -14.76
CA SER A 45 -18.74 7.33 -14.39
C SER A 45 -18.62 8.57 -15.27
N VAL A 46 -17.40 9.08 -15.50
CA VAL A 46 -17.14 10.24 -16.37
C VAL A 46 -17.57 9.96 -17.81
N ARG A 47 -17.23 8.79 -18.37
CA ARG A 47 -17.59 8.43 -19.75
C ARG A 47 -19.07 8.17 -19.96
N LYS A 48 -19.74 7.56 -18.98
CA LYS A 48 -21.18 7.21 -19.07
C LYS A 48 -22.11 8.36 -18.70
N SER A 49 -21.62 9.39 -18.05
CA SER A 49 -22.47 10.50 -17.59
C SER A 49 -23.06 11.34 -18.72
N PHE A 50 -22.63 11.14 -19.97
CA PHE A 50 -23.19 11.82 -21.14
C PHE A 50 -23.38 10.85 -22.32
N ASN A 51 -24.61 10.36 -22.47
CA ASN A 51 -25.11 9.71 -23.69
C ASN A 51 -25.84 10.71 -24.61
N ASP A 52 -25.45 11.98 -24.56
CA ASP A 52 -26.05 13.05 -25.36
C ASP A 52 -25.38 13.06 -26.74
N SER A 53 -26.13 12.75 -27.80
CA SER A 53 -25.62 12.76 -29.18
C SER A 53 -25.02 14.11 -29.58
N ASN A 54 -25.38 15.19 -28.88
CA ASN A 54 -24.80 16.51 -29.04
C ASN A 54 -23.29 16.56 -28.79
N LEU A 55 -22.73 15.76 -27.86
CA LEU A 55 -21.28 15.77 -27.63
C LEU A 55 -20.51 15.30 -28.86
N LEU A 56 -20.96 14.19 -29.45
CA LEU A 56 -20.36 13.65 -30.66
C LEU A 56 -20.60 14.58 -31.85
N TYR A 57 -21.82 15.10 -31.97
CA TYR A 57 -22.21 16.01 -33.05
C TYR A 57 -21.34 17.28 -33.10
N TYR A 58 -21.01 17.85 -31.94
CA TYR A 58 -20.21 19.08 -31.88
C TYR A 58 -18.70 18.84 -31.80
N ARG A 59 -18.23 17.59 -31.70
CA ARG A 59 -16.79 17.26 -31.64
C ARG A 59 -16.07 17.79 -32.89
N ASN A 60 -14.96 18.50 -32.68
CA ASN A 60 -14.14 19.01 -33.77
C ASN A 60 -12.67 19.04 -33.36
N SER A 61 -12.06 17.87 -33.29
CA SER A 61 -10.66 17.69 -32.87
C SER A 61 -9.66 18.16 -33.92
N ILE A 62 -10.02 18.05 -35.22
CA ILE A 62 -9.13 18.36 -36.34
C ILE A 62 -8.91 19.88 -36.48
N ASN A 63 -9.96 20.68 -36.27
CA ASN A 63 -9.88 22.14 -36.37
C ASN A 63 -9.76 22.82 -35.00
N ASP A 64 -9.31 22.09 -33.98
CA ASP A 64 -9.10 22.65 -32.64
C ASP A 64 -7.80 23.46 -32.62
N CYS A 65 -7.87 24.74 -32.22
CA CYS A 65 -6.68 25.59 -32.14
C CYS A 65 -5.67 25.08 -31.11
N GLY A 66 -6.11 24.34 -30.09
CA GLY A 66 -5.25 23.71 -29.09
C GLY A 66 -4.36 22.60 -29.66
N LEU A 67 -4.73 21.97 -30.79
CA LEU A 67 -3.90 20.94 -31.43
C LEU A 67 -2.57 21.52 -31.92
N LYS A 68 -2.60 22.65 -32.63
CA LYS A 68 -1.40 23.34 -33.13
C LYS A 68 -0.51 23.85 -31.99
N ILE A 69 -1.12 24.35 -30.93
CA ILE A 69 -0.41 24.82 -29.73
C ILE A 69 0.30 23.63 -29.05
N SER A 70 -0.41 22.52 -28.84
CA SER A 70 0.16 21.32 -28.20
C SER A 70 1.29 20.70 -29.02
N GLN A 71 1.19 20.66 -30.36
CA GLN A 71 2.24 20.10 -31.23
C GLN A 71 3.53 20.93 -31.20
N ASN A 72 3.43 22.24 -30.96
CA ASN A 72 4.56 23.16 -30.93
C ASN A 72 5.14 23.37 -29.53
N THR A 73 4.55 22.76 -28.49
CA THR A 73 4.98 22.92 -27.10
C THR A 73 5.95 21.80 -26.71
N ILE A 74 7.22 22.12 -26.43
CA ILE A 74 8.27 21.17 -26.00
C ILE A 74 8.28 21.00 -24.47
N ILE A 75 7.11 20.98 -23.83
CA ILE A 75 7.04 21.02 -22.36
C ILE A 75 6.44 19.72 -21.82
N ASP A 76 7.32 18.86 -21.32
CA ASP A 76 7.26 18.26 -19.98
C ASP A 76 8.32 17.15 -19.88
N LYS A 77 9.43 17.42 -19.19
CA LYS A 77 10.31 16.33 -18.73
C LYS A 77 9.66 15.69 -17.51
N LYS A 78 8.90 14.62 -17.71
CA LYS A 78 8.39 13.79 -16.61
C LYS A 78 9.51 12.86 -16.14
N GLU A 79 10.42 13.39 -15.33
CA GLU A 79 11.64 12.68 -14.91
C GLU A 79 11.38 11.60 -13.84
N THR A 80 10.26 11.69 -13.10
CA THR A 80 9.92 10.76 -12.02
C THR A 80 8.48 10.25 -12.11
N LEU A 81 8.24 9.08 -11.52
CA LEU A 81 6.90 8.51 -11.38
C LEU A 81 5.97 9.44 -10.57
N GLU A 82 6.50 10.10 -9.53
CA GLU A 82 5.75 11.05 -8.71
C GLU A 82 5.26 12.25 -9.54
N ASN A 83 6.12 12.82 -10.39
CA ASN A 83 5.74 13.90 -11.31
C ASN A 83 4.68 13.45 -12.32
N LEU A 84 4.79 12.20 -12.81
CA LEU A 84 3.78 11.61 -13.70
C LEU A 84 2.42 11.46 -13.00
N ILE A 85 2.40 10.98 -11.76
CA ILE A 85 1.19 10.83 -10.95
C ILE A 85 0.56 12.21 -10.72
N TYR A 86 1.34 13.16 -10.21
CA TYR A 86 0.87 14.51 -9.90
C TYR A 86 0.26 15.21 -11.13
N ALA A 87 0.97 15.21 -12.26
CA ALA A 87 0.49 15.84 -13.49
C ALA A 87 -0.83 15.25 -13.99
N ASN A 88 -1.03 13.92 -13.85
CA ASN A 88 -2.28 13.29 -14.26
C ASN A 88 -3.43 13.57 -13.28
N PHE A 89 -3.18 13.66 -11.97
CA PHE A 89 -4.20 14.11 -11.02
C PHE A 89 -4.65 15.55 -11.31
N LYS A 90 -3.71 16.48 -11.52
CA LYS A 90 -4.05 17.87 -11.88
C LYS A 90 -4.87 17.99 -13.15
N ARG A 91 -4.51 17.24 -14.20
CA ARG A 91 -5.31 17.18 -15.42
C ARG A 91 -6.74 16.67 -15.17
N VAL A 92 -6.90 15.64 -14.36
CA VAL A 92 -8.22 15.08 -14.02
C VAL A 92 -9.03 16.11 -13.24
N GLU A 93 -8.45 16.75 -12.23
CA GLU A 93 -9.11 17.74 -11.37
C GLU A 93 -9.58 18.97 -12.16
N GLU A 94 -8.71 19.52 -13.01
CA GLU A 94 -9.01 20.64 -13.90
C GLU A 94 -10.10 20.28 -14.91
N GLY A 95 -10.01 19.10 -15.52
CA GLY A 95 -11.01 18.63 -16.47
C GLY A 95 -12.38 18.42 -15.84
N LEU A 96 -12.43 17.80 -14.64
CA LEU A 96 -13.67 17.63 -13.89
C LEU A 96 -14.29 19.00 -13.52
N ARG A 97 -13.45 19.96 -13.10
CA ARG A 97 -13.90 21.33 -12.79
C ARG A 97 -14.46 22.03 -14.03
N SER A 98 -13.80 21.88 -15.17
CA SER A 98 -14.26 22.47 -16.43
C SER A 98 -15.63 21.91 -16.84
N ILE A 99 -15.83 20.59 -16.71
CA ILE A 99 -17.14 19.97 -16.99
C ILE A 99 -18.20 20.48 -16.00
N GLU A 100 -17.89 20.47 -14.69
CA GLU A 100 -18.78 20.92 -13.62
C GLU A 100 -19.36 22.32 -13.91
N GLU A 101 -18.50 23.30 -14.18
CA GLU A 101 -18.91 24.69 -14.41
C GLU A 101 -19.69 24.86 -15.72
N ASN A 102 -19.27 24.18 -16.80
CA ASN A 102 -19.96 24.27 -18.09
C ASN A 102 -21.36 23.63 -18.06
N LEU A 103 -21.58 22.62 -17.21
CA LEU A 103 -22.91 22.03 -17.02
C LEU A 103 -23.89 22.99 -16.33
N LYS A 104 -23.40 23.83 -15.41
CA LYS A 104 -24.23 24.87 -14.76
C LYS A 104 -24.75 25.88 -15.79
N ILE A 105 -23.93 26.24 -16.78
CA ILE A 105 -24.34 27.12 -17.88
C ILE A 105 -25.43 26.48 -18.75
N LEU A 106 -25.43 25.16 -18.90
CA LEU A 106 -26.47 24.42 -19.62
C LEU A 106 -27.72 24.14 -18.78
N GLY A 107 -27.79 24.63 -17.52
CA GLY A 107 -28.88 24.33 -16.59
C GLY A 107 -28.90 22.88 -16.09
N LYS A 108 -27.86 22.09 -16.37
CA LYS A 108 -27.72 20.67 -15.99
C LYS A 108 -27.13 20.55 -14.58
N TYR A 109 -27.83 21.11 -13.59
CA TYR A 109 -27.33 21.24 -12.22
C TYR A 109 -27.15 19.88 -11.53
N SER A 110 -28.08 18.94 -11.75
CA SER A 110 -27.99 17.61 -11.12
C SER A 110 -26.75 16.84 -11.60
N GLU A 111 -26.40 16.99 -12.87
CA GLU A 111 -25.20 16.43 -13.47
C GLU A 111 -23.96 17.16 -12.96
N SER A 112 -23.99 18.49 -12.86
CA SER A 112 -22.86 19.26 -12.31
C SER A 112 -22.47 18.78 -10.90
N LYS A 113 -23.45 18.45 -10.05
CA LYS A 113 -23.21 17.92 -8.70
C LYS A 113 -22.50 16.56 -8.70
N LYS A 114 -22.75 15.72 -9.72
CA LYS A 114 -22.01 14.47 -9.89
C LYS A 114 -20.53 14.74 -10.17
N TYR A 115 -20.22 15.70 -11.05
CA TYR A 115 -18.84 16.05 -11.37
C TYR A 115 -18.12 16.76 -10.22
N GLU A 116 -18.82 17.57 -9.43
CA GLU A 116 -18.31 18.11 -8.16
C GLU A 116 -17.90 16.98 -7.20
N PHE A 117 -18.79 15.99 -7.00
CA PHE A 117 -18.49 14.84 -6.16
C PHE A 117 -17.29 14.02 -6.67
N LEU A 118 -17.22 13.75 -7.97
CA LEU A 118 -16.07 13.04 -8.58
C LEU A 118 -14.76 13.81 -8.40
N ARG A 119 -14.80 15.16 -8.46
CA ARG A 119 -13.63 16.01 -8.22
C ARG A 119 -13.13 15.87 -6.78
N PHE A 120 -14.02 15.93 -5.79
CA PHE A 120 -13.66 15.69 -4.39
C PHE A 120 -13.09 14.28 -4.15
N LYS A 121 -13.70 13.25 -4.76
CA LYS A 121 -13.18 11.88 -4.69
C LYS A 121 -11.77 11.77 -5.30
N THR A 122 -11.47 12.57 -6.32
CA THR A 122 -10.14 12.61 -6.95
C THR A 122 -9.08 13.21 -6.03
N TYR A 123 -9.39 14.25 -5.25
CA TYR A 123 -8.45 14.82 -4.27
C TYR A 123 -8.05 13.81 -3.18
N GLU A 124 -9.01 13.03 -2.69
CA GLU A 124 -8.71 11.97 -1.72
C GLU A 124 -7.86 10.84 -2.32
N LEU A 125 -8.04 10.54 -3.62
CA LEU A 125 -7.21 9.59 -4.34
C LEU A 125 -5.79 10.12 -4.57
N GLU A 126 -5.63 11.39 -4.93
CA GLU A 126 -4.32 12.04 -5.08
C GLU A 126 -3.52 11.90 -3.78
N LYS A 127 -4.16 12.24 -2.66
CA LYS A 127 -3.56 12.08 -1.33
C LYS A 127 -3.16 10.63 -1.04
N SER A 128 -4.02 9.67 -1.41
CA SER A 128 -3.75 8.25 -1.21
C SER A 128 -2.56 7.75 -2.05
N PHE A 129 -2.37 8.29 -3.25
CA PHE A 129 -1.23 7.96 -4.10
C PHE A 129 0.09 8.56 -3.61
N LEU A 130 0.06 9.82 -3.15
CA LEU A 130 1.27 10.57 -2.85
C LEU A 130 1.74 10.40 -1.39
N ILE A 131 0.81 10.14 -0.46
CA ILE A 131 1.11 10.15 0.97
C ILE A 131 1.02 8.74 1.58
N LYS A 132 0.08 7.90 1.11
CA LYS A 132 -0.11 6.59 1.70
C LYS A 132 0.92 5.61 1.16
N LYS A 133 1.82 5.14 2.03
CA LYS A 133 2.74 4.07 1.68
C LYS A 133 1.96 2.78 1.43
N PHE A 134 2.40 1.98 0.46
CA PHE A 134 1.86 0.65 0.24
C PHE A 134 2.69 -0.38 1.00
N PHE A 135 2.03 -1.40 1.55
CA PHE A 135 2.74 -2.53 2.12
C PHE A 135 3.47 -3.29 0.99
N PRO A 136 4.78 -3.54 1.08
CA PRO A 136 5.53 -4.12 -0.02
C PRO A 136 5.09 -5.56 -0.36
N HIS A 137 5.01 -5.86 -1.65
CA HIS A 137 4.91 -7.24 -2.13
C HIS A 137 6.31 -7.87 -2.14
N THR A 138 6.58 -8.74 -1.16
CA THR A 138 7.85 -9.47 -1.03
C THR A 138 7.61 -10.85 -0.42
N ASP A 139 8.63 -11.69 -0.51
CA ASP A 139 8.65 -13.05 0.02
C ASP A 139 8.96 -13.15 1.52
N ILE A 140 9.96 -12.41 2.02
CA ILE A 140 10.45 -12.53 3.38
C ILE A 140 10.22 -11.23 4.15
N TYR A 141 9.60 -11.38 5.32
CA TYR A 141 9.45 -10.34 6.33
C TYR A 141 10.38 -10.69 7.50
N GLY A 142 11.44 -9.92 7.68
CA GLY A 142 12.39 -10.11 8.77
C GLY A 142 11.92 -9.44 10.05
N ILE A 143 11.96 -10.15 11.18
CA ILE A 143 11.67 -9.58 12.50
C ILE A 143 12.95 -9.66 13.35
N LEU A 144 13.40 -8.51 13.82
CA LEU A 144 14.55 -8.40 14.72
C LEU A 144 14.19 -8.90 16.11
N CYS A 145 15.13 -9.57 16.76
CA CYS A 145 14.97 -10.14 18.10
C CYS A 145 16.36 -10.45 18.66
N GLU A 146 16.94 -9.51 19.39
CA GLU A 146 18.35 -9.54 19.81
C GLU A 146 18.70 -10.77 20.65
N ASN A 147 17.80 -11.18 21.55
CA ASN A 147 17.97 -12.35 22.39
C ASN A 147 18.11 -13.69 21.63
N LEU A 148 17.70 -13.75 20.35
CA LEU A 148 17.84 -14.93 19.49
C LEU A 148 18.98 -14.79 18.48
N SER A 149 19.72 -13.67 18.51
CA SER A 149 20.63 -13.25 17.45
C SER A 149 22.08 -13.75 17.60
N LEU A 150 22.30 -14.79 18.42
CA LEU A 150 23.63 -15.38 18.68
C LEU A 150 24.68 -14.34 19.13
N GLY A 151 24.29 -13.39 19.99
CA GLY A 151 25.16 -12.33 20.50
C GLY A 151 25.33 -11.10 19.60
N ARG A 152 24.73 -11.10 18.40
CA ARG A 152 24.66 -9.90 17.55
C ARG A 152 23.54 -8.97 17.99
N ASN A 153 23.76 -7.66 17.90
CA ASN A 153 22.72 -6.67 18.20
C ASN A 153 21.77 -6.44 17.01
N ASN A 154 20.63 -5.80 17.28
CA ASN A 154 19.61 -5.53 16.26
C ASN A 154 20.12 -4.72 15.06
N ILE A 155 21.08 -3.80 15.25
CA ILE A 155 21.64 -2.97 14.18
C ILE A 155 22.49 -3.83 13.23
N GLN A 156 23.28 -4.75 13.77
CA GLN A 156 24.08 -5.70 12.98
C GLN A 156 23.18 -6.62 12.15
N ILE A 157 22.17 -7.21 12.78
CA ILE A 157 21.21 -8.09 12.10
C ILE A 157 20.44 -7.34 11.01
N ALA A 158 20.01 -6.10 11.27
CA ALA A 158 19.35 -5.28 10.26
C ALA A 158 20.24 -5.04 9.03
N LYS A 159 21.54 -4.73 9.23
CA LYS A 159 22.49 -4.58 8.12
C LYS A 159 22.65 -5.88 7.32
N GLU A 160 22.73 -7.03 7.99
CA GLU A 160 22.81 -8.34 7.33
C GLU A 160 21.54 -8.68 6.55
N MET A 161 20.36 -8.44 7.11
CA MET A 161 19.07 -8.63 6.42
C MET A 161 18.94 -7.75 5.17
N ILE A 162 19.34 -6.47 5.27
CA ILE A 162 19.35 -5.53 4.13
C ILE A 162 20.28 -6.06 3.02
N LYS A 163 21.51 -6.46 3.37
CA LYS A 163 22.48 -7.03 2.41
C LYS A 163 21.98 -8.32 1.75
N ALA A 164 21.20 -9.12 2.48
CA ALA A 164 20.56 -10.32 1.95
C ALA A 164 19.34 -10.02 1.03
N GLY A 165 18.95 -8.75 0.90
CA GLY A 165 17.84 -8.31 0.05
C GLY A 165 16.46 -8.53 0.68
N ILE A 166 16.35 -8.59 2.00
CA ILE A 166 15.05 -8.55 2.69
C ILE A 166 14.47 -7.14 2.57
N LYS A 167 13.20 -7.04 2.16
CA LYS A 167 12.54 -5.75 1.89
C LYS A 167 11.62 -5.26 2.99
N ILE A 168 11.36 -6.07 4.02
CA ILE A 168 10.61 -5.66 5.21
C ILE A 168 11.37 -6.06 6.46
N ILE A 169 11.62 -5.10 7.35
CA ILE A 169 12.25 -5.32 8.66
C ILE A 169 11.36 -4.74 9.76
N GLN A 170 10.97 -5.57 10.73
CA GLN A 170 10.28 -5.15 11.94
C GLN A 170 11.21 -5.15 13.14
N TYR A 171 11.24 -4.04 13.86
CA TYR A 171 11.89 -3.96 15.16
C TYR A 171 10.96 -4.48 16.26
N ARG A 172 11.38 -5.52 16.99
CA ARG A 172 10.60 -6.13 18.07
C ARG A 172 11.45 -6.46 19.28
N GLU A 173 11.47 -5.55 20.24
CA GLU A 173 12.11 -5.76 21.54
C GLU A 173 11.12 -5.59 22.69
N LYS A 174 11.03 -6.60 23.55
CA LYS A 174 10.07 -6.63 24.68
C LYS A 174 10.67 -6.19 26.01
N HIS A 175 11.98 -6.30 26.17
CA HIS A 175 12.65 -6.12 27.46
C HIS A 175 13.54 -4.87 27.55
N LYS A 176 13.74 -4.16 26.43
CA LYS A 176 14.51 -2.90 26.39
C LYS A 176 13.64 -1.72 26.84
N SER A 177 14.27 -0.73 27.46
CA SER A 177 13.61 0.54 27.79
C SER A 177 13.20 1.32 26.54
N LYS A 178 12.22 2.22 26.65
CA LYS A 178 11.79 3.06 25.52
C LYS A 178 12.94 3.87 24.92
N LEU A 179 13.87 4.37 25.74
CA LEU A 179 15.01 5.15 25.27
C LEU A 179 15.98 4.30 24.43
N GLU A 180 16.26 3.07 24.86
CA GLU A 180 17.10 2.13 24.10
C GLU A 180 16.44 1.76 22.77
N LYS A 181 15.15 1.41 22.81
CA LYS A 181 14.38 1.13 21.58
C LYS A 181 14.40 2.30 20.61
N TYR A 182 14.18 3.52 21.09
CA TYR A 182 14.24 4.73 20.26
C TYR A 182 15.60 4.92 19.59
N LYS A 183 16.71 4.77 20.35
CA LYS A 183 18.07 4.90 19.82
C LYS A 183 18.35 3.87 18.72
N GLU A 184 17.97 2.61 18.94
CA GLU A 184 18.13 1.55 17.94
C GLU A 184 17.27 1.79 16.70
N CYS A 185 15.97 2.07 16.90
CA CYS A 185 15.03 2.36 15.82
C CYS A 185 15.50 3.54 14.96
N LYS A 186 16.08 4.59 15.54
CA LYS A 186 16.59 5.75 14.78
C LYS A 186 17.73 5.36 13.84
N ILE A 187 18.65 4.50 14.30
CA ILE A 187 19.76 4.00 13.49
C ILE A 187 19.24 3.07 12.40
N ILE A 188 18.39 2.10 12.77
CA ILE A 188 17.81 1.13 11.84
C ILE A 188 16.98 1.82 10.77
N ARG A 189 16.16 2.82 11.13
CA ARG A 189 15.40 3.65 10.19
C ARG A 189 16.29 4.30 9.13
N THR A 190 17.45 4.82 9.54
CA THR A 190 18.38 5.45 8.61
C THR A 190 18.93 4.43 7.62
N LEU A 191 19.29 3.24 8.11
CA LEU A 191 19.76 2.14 7.27
C LEU A 191 18.67 1.67 6.29
N THR A 192 17.46 1.45 6.76
CA THR A 192 16.37 0.94 5.92
C THR A 192 15.95 1.95 4.86
N LYS A 193 15.87 3.25 5.22
CA LYS A 193 15.56 4.32 4.27
C LYS A 193 16.59 4.43 3.14
N ASN A 194 17.88 4.29 3.45
CA ASN A 194 18.94 4.40 2.45
C ASN A 194 19.02 3.19 1.49
N ASN A 195 18.27 2.11 1.74
CA ASN A 195 18.32 0.86 0.98
C ASN A 195 16.94 0.43 0.47
N ASP A 196 15.95 1.33 0.48
CA ASP A 196 14.56 1.04 0.09
C ASP A 196 13.99 -0.21 0.77
N VAL A 197 14.18 -0.29 2.09
CA VAL A 197 13.63 -1.34 2.95
C VAL A 197 12.54 -0.75 3.83
N PHE A 198 11.40 -1.44 3.89
CA PHE A 198 10.25 -1.02 4.66
C PHE A 198 10.45 -1.35 6.14
N PHE A 199 10.37 -0.33 6.99
CA PHE A 199 10.66 -0.42 8.41
C PHE A 199 9.39 -0.30 9.26
N ILE A 200 9.18 -1.30 10.11
CA ILE A 200 8.02 -1.42 10.97
C ILE A 200 8.47 -1.47 12.43
N VAL A 201 7.78 -0.74 13.30
CA VAL A 201 7.98 -0.85 14.75
C VAL A 201 6.86 -1.70 15.35
N ASN A 202 7.19 -2.58 16.28
CA ASN A 202 6.20 -3.42 16.97
C ASN A 202 5.69 -2.71 18.24
N ASP A 203 4.37 -2.73 18.47
CA ASP A 203 3.60 -2.25 19.63
C ASP A 203 3.71 -0.73 19.94
N ASP A 204 4.92 -0.15 19.95
CA ASP A 204 5.23 1.21 20.41
C ASP A 204 4.90 2.29 19.35
N VAL A 205 3.64 2.78 19.33
CA VAL A 205 3.13 3.84 18.42
C VAL A 205 3.94 5.13 18.51
N ASP A 206 4.32 5.53 19.72
CA ASP A 206 5.11 6.74 19.99
C ASP A 206 6.51 6.65 19.36
N ILE A 207 7.18 5.49 19.46
CA ILE A 207 8.48 5.25 18.83
C ILE A 207 8.33 5.24 17.31
N ALA A 208 7.32 4.56 16.77
CA ALA A 208 7.06 4.49 15.34
C ALA A 208 6.92 5.89 14.72
N LEU A 209 6.15 6.77 15.38
CA LEU A 209 5.99 8.18 14.98
C LEU A 209 7.29 8.96 15.10
N SER A 210 7.98 8.85 16.24
CA SER A 210 9.22 9.59 16.54
C SER A 210 10.34 9.32 15.54
N VAL A 211 10.42 8.09 15.03
CA VAL A 211 11.43 7.70 14.02
C VAL A 211 10.89 7.76 12.59
N LYS A 212 9.64 8.19 12.38
CA LYS A 212 8.98 8.18 11.06
C LYS A 212 9.06 6.81 10.38
N ALA A 213 8.72 5.75 11.11
CA ALA A 213 8.62 4.40 10.57
C ALA A 213 7.61 4.34 9.40
N ASP A 214 7.75 3.35 8.52
CA ASP A 214 6.80 3.18 7.41
C ASP A 214 5.50 2.55 7.89
N GLY A 215 5.59 1.72 8.92
CA GLY A 215 4.44 1.09 9.55
C GLY A 215 4.63 0.78 11.02
N ILE A 216 3.53 0.33 11.62
CA ILE A 216 3.46 -0.25 12.95
C ILE A 216 2.75 -1.60 12.88
N HIS A 217 3.23 -2.57 13.66
CA HIS A 217 2.53 -3.82 13.88
C HIS A 217 2.05 -3.89 15.33
N ILE A 218 0.76 -4.20 15.51
CA ILE A 218 0.11 -4.32 16.82
C ILE A 218 -0.54 -5.70 16.99
N GLY A 219 -0.66 -6.13 18.23
CA GLY A 219 -1.45 -7.27 18.68
C GLY A 219 -2.89 -6.91 19.04
N GLN A 220 -3.67 -7.92 19.43
CA GLN A 220 -5.07 -7.77 19.82
C GLN A 220 -5.28 -6.97 21.12
N GLU A 221 -4.27 -6.93 21.99
CA GLU A 221 -4.31 -6.27 23.31
C GLU A 221 -3.68 -4.86 23.28
N ASP A 222 -3.15 -4.43 22.14
CA ASP A 222 -2.51 -3.13 21.98
C ASP A 222 -3.53 -2.05 21.58
N MET A 223 -3.05 -0.82 21.31
CA MET A 223 -3.89 0.30 20.90
C MET A 223 -4.76 -0.06 19.68
N PRO A 224 -6.08 0.17 19.71
CA PRO A 224 -6.96 -0.15 18.58
C PRO A 224 -6.58 0.59 17.30
N ILE A 225 -6.72 -0.08 16.15
CA ILE A 225 -6.42 0.48 14.81
C ILE A 225 -7.01 1.88 14.62
N LYS A 226 -8.26 2.10 15.06
CA LYS A 226 -8.95 3.39 14.91
C LYS A 226 -8.24 4.53 15.63
N GLU A 227 -7.66 4.27 16.80
CA GLU A 227 -6.92 5.28 17.56
C GLU A 227 -5.53 5.51 16.94
N VAL A 228 -4.85 4.45 16.52
CA VAL A 228 -3.58 4.57 15.78
C VAL A 228 -3.76 5.39 14.51
N LYS A 229 -4.85 5.21 13.76
CA LYS A 229 -5.16 6.00 12.55
C LYS A 229 -5.39 7.49 12.83
N LYS A 230 -5.93 7.85 14.00
CA LYS A 230 -6.08 9.26 14.38
C LYS A 230 -4.72 9.91 14.60
N LEU A 231 -3.80 9.19 15.25
CA LEU A 231 -2.45 9.67 15.57
C LEU A 231 -1.51 9.64 14.35
N ALA A 232 -1.67 8.63 13.49
CA ALA A 232 -0.76 8.29 12.40
C ALA A 232 -1.54 7.94 11.11
N PRO A 233 -2.28 8.89 10.51
CA PRO A 233 -3.23 8.60 9.42
C PRO A 233 -2.59 8.02 8.16
N ASN A 234 -1.29 8.23 7.97
CA ASN A 234 -0.54 7.80 6.78
C ASN A 234 0.38 6.60 7.03
N MET A 235 0.44 6.11 8.28
CA MET A 235 1.29 4.98 8.64
C MET A 235 0.58 3.67 8.28
N ILE A 236 1.33 2.70 7.76
CA ILE A 236 0.79 1.36 7.52
C ILE A 236 0.58 0.65 8.85
N ILE A 237 -0.63 0.13 9.07
CA ILE A 237 -0.98 -0.55 10.33
C ILE A 237 -1.22 -2.04 10.06
N GLY A 238 -0.38 -2.86 10.68
CA GLY A 238 -0.52 -4.32 10.72
C GLY A 238 -1.18 -4.78 12.01
N LEU A 239 -2.05 -5.79 11.92
CA LEU A 239 -2.64 -6.44 13.10
C LEU A 239 -2.35 -7.94 13.09
N SER A 240 -1.84 -8.49 14.20
CA SER A 240 -1.79 -9.94 14.39
C SER A 240 -3.20 -10.53 14.53
N THR A 241 -3.50 -11.60 13.79
CA THR A 241 -4.81 -12.26 13.79
C THR A 241 -4.66 -13.77 13.88
N HIS A 242 -5.58 -14.43 14.60
CA HIS A 242 -5.47 -15.84 14.98
C HIS A 242 -6.62 -16.72 14.43
N ASN A 243 -7.70 -16.11 13.93
CA ASN A 243 -8.89 -16.78 13.38
C ASN A 243 -9.66 -15.87 12.40
N GLU A 244 -10.66 -16.42 11.71
CA GLU A 244 -11.46 -15.69 10.71
C GLU A 244 -12.12 -14.42 11.25
N ASN A 245 -12.67 -14.48 12.47
CA ASN A 245 -13.40 -13.37 13.07
C ASN A 245 -12.47 -12.18 13.34
N GLN A 246 -11.25 -12.45 13.80
CA GLN A 246 -10.23 -11.42 13.98
C GLN A 246 -9.79 -10.82 12.63
N ALA A 247 -9.60 -11.63 11.58
CA ALA A 247 -9.28 -11.14 10.24
C ALA A 247 -10.37 -10.23 9.68
N LYS A 248 -11.64 -10.66 9.72
CA LYS A 248 -12.80 -9.87 9.26
C LYS A 248 -12.88 -8.54 10.02
N LYS A 249 -12.70 -8.57 11.34
CA LYS A 249 -12.67 -7.35 12.18
C LYS A 249 -11.49 -6.43 11.84
N ALA A 250 -10.30 -6.98 11.59
CA ALA A 250 -9.11 -6.23 11.22
C ALA A 250 -9.34 -5.43 9.93
N VAL A 251 -9.85 -6.10 8.88
CA VAL A 251 -10.21 -5.46 7.61
C VAL A 251 -11.28 -4.38 7.83
N LYS A 252 -12.35 -4.69 8.56
CA LYS A 252 -13.43 -3.72 8.85
C LYS A 252 -12.93 -2.49 9.60
N ASN A 253 -11.98 -2.66 10.51
CA ASN A 253 -11.35 -1.56 11.25
C ASN A 253 -10.26 -0.85 10.45
N GLY A 254 -9.95 -1.35 9.25
CA GLY A 254 -9.06 -0.73 8.28
C GLY A 254 -7.58 -1.04 8.51
N ALA A 255 -7.23 -2.23 9.00
CA ALA A 255 -5.85 -2.71 8.92
C ALA A 255 -5.37 -2.66 7.47
N ASP A 256 -4.12 -2.25 7.26
CA ASP A 256 -3.51 -2.23 5.93
C ASP A 256 -2.88 -3.59 5.58
N TYR A 257 -2.50 -4.39 6.58
CA TYR A 257 -2.15 -5.79 6.43
C TYR A 257 -2.43 -6.59 7.72
N ILE A 258 -2.43 -7.92 7.63
CA ILE A 258 -2.59 -8.80 8.81
C ILE A 258 -1.45 -9.82 8.94
N GLY A 259 -1.06 -10.11 10.19
CA GLY A 259 -0.16 -11.19 10.55
C GLY A 259 -0.96 -12.45 10.88
N VAL A 260 -0.91 -13.45 10.01
CA VAL A 260 -1.68 -14.69 10.08
C VAL A 260 -0.86 -15.75 10.79
N GLY A 261 -1.24 -16.08 12.02
CA GLY A 261 -0.57 -17.15 12.74
C GLY A 261 -1.00 -17.28 14.19
N PRO A 262 -0.26 -18.05 15.01
CA PRO A 262 0.86 -18.88 14.58
C PRO A 262 0.44 -19.96 13.58
N ILE A 263 1.22 -20.16 12.51
CA ILE A 263 0.99 -21.27 11.57
C ILE A 263 1.37 -22.61 12.22
N PHE A 264 2.53 -22.64 12.87
CA PHE A 264 3.00 -23.78 13.65
C PHE A 264 3.31 -23.34 15.09
N LYS A 265 3.33 -24.31 16.02
CA LYS A 265 3.72 -24.04 17.42
C LYS A 265 5.07 -23.33 17.45
N THR A 266 5.17 -22.26 18.24
CA THR A 266 6.40 -21.48 18.41
C THR A 266 6.56 -21.05 19.86
N ASN A 267 7.80 -21.00 20.33
CA ASN A 267 8.14 -20.57 21.69
C ASN A 267 8.44 -19.06 21.79
N THR A 268 8.34 -18.29 20.70
CA THR A 268 8.77 -16.87 20.66
C THR A 268 7.77 -15.89 21.31
N LYS A 269 6.54 -16.31 21.61
CA LYS A 269 5.54 -15.54 22.38
C LYS A 269 4.96 -16.47 23.45
N LYS A 270 4.96 -16.02 24.72
CA LYS A 270 4.55 -16.85 25.88
C LYS A 270 3.03 -17.01 26.01
N ASN A 271 2.24 -16.07 25.45
CA ASN A 271 0.77 -16.09 25.44
C ASN A 271 0.30 -16.08 23.98
N ILE A 272 0.21 -17.25 23.35
CA ILE A 272 -0.31 -17.35 21.98
C ILE A 272 -1.71 -17.96 22.06
N GLU A 273 -2.72 -17.21 21.64
CA GLU A 273 -4.04 -17.78 21.37
C GLU A 273 -3.89 -18.93 20.36
N LYS A 274 -4.60 -20.04 20.58
CA LYS A 274 -4.60 -21.16 19.63
C LYS A 274 -5.09 -20.65 18.27
N SER A 275 -4.21 -20.65 17.28
CA SER A 275 -4.60 -20.42 15.89
C SER A 275 -4.92 -21.76 15.23
N GLU A 276 -5.84 -21.72 14.27
CA GLU A 276 -6.18 -22.87 13.43
C GLU A 276 -5.10 -23.15 12.35
N GLY A 277 -3.97 -22.45 12.41
CA GLY A 277 -2.76 -22.76 11.65
C GLY A 277 -2.95 -22.64 10.14
N LEU A 278 -2.67 -23.73 9.42
CA LEU A 278 -2.76 -23.78 7.95
C LEU A 278 -4.19 -23.64 7.41
N ASN A 279 -5.20 -24.14 8.13
CA ASN A 279 -6.60 -24.00 7.71
C ASN A 279 -7.02 -22.53 7.70
N TYR A 280 -6.64 -21.80 8.75
CA TYR A 280 -6.89 -20.36 8.83
C TYR A 280 -6.12 -19.59 7.76
N LEU A 281 -4.85 -19.94 7.49
CA LEU A 281 -4.09 -19.33 6.39
C LEU A 281 -4.76 -19.54 5.04
N LYS A 282 -5.21 -20.77 4.76
CA LYS A 282 -5.92 -21.08 3.53
C LYS A 282 -7.19 -20.25 3.40
N TRP A 283 -8.00 -20.19 4.45
CA TRP A 283 -9.19 -19.36 4.48
C TRP A 283 -8.88 -17.88 4.22
N VAL A 284 -7.83 -17.33 4.86
CA VAL A 284 -7.41 -15.93 4.62
C VAL A 284 -7.04 -15.73 3.16
N SER A 285 -6.30 -16.66 2.55
CA SER A 285 -5.89 -16.54 1.15
C SER A 285 -7.06 -16.52 0.15
N GLU A 286 -8.18 -17.12 0.52
CA GLU A 286 -9.40 -17.22 -0.30
C GLU A 286 -10.36 -16.06 -0.04
N ASN A 287 -10.34 -15.45 1.15
CA ASN A 287 -11.40 -14.54 1.61
C ASN A 287 -10.93 -13.11 1.97
N ILE A 288 -9.63 -12.86 2.09
CA ILE A 288 -9.09 -11.56 2.51
C ILE A 288 -8.28 -10.93 1.38
N SER A 289 -8.68 -9.72 0.97
CA SER A 289 -8.04 -9.00 -0.14
C SER A 289 -6.88 -8.08 0.27
N ILE A 290 -6.80 -7.67 1.54
CA ILE A 290 -5.65 -6.89 2.00
C ILE A 290 -4.40 -7.78 2.13
N PRO A 291 -3.19 -7.22 2.02
CA PRO A 291 -1.96 -7.98 2.24
C PRO A 291 -1.96 -8.75 3.56
N TYR A 292 -1.36 -9.93 3.56
CA TYR A 292 -1.21 -10.74 4.75
C TYR A 292 0.15 -11.42 4.77
N VAL A 293 0.67 -11.66 5.97
CA VAL A 293 1.96 -12.33 6.19
C VAL A 293 1.75 -13.55 7.07
N ALA A 294 2.26 -14.70 6.65
CA ALA A 294 2.23 -15.92 7.47
C ALA A 294 3.30 -15.83 8.54
N ILE A 295 2.98 -16.11 9.80
CA ILE A 295 3.91 -16.01 10.93
C ILE A 295 3.76 -17.20 11.89
N GLY A 296 4.85 -17.56 12.56
CA GLY A 296 4.84 -18.50 13.68
C GLY A 296 5.32 -19.89 13.31
N GLY A 297 6.52 -20.24 13.80
CA GLY A 297 7.12 -21.56 13.61
C GLY A 297 7.51 -21.90 12.17
N ILE A 298 7.52 -20.91 11.27
CA ILE A 298 7.91 -21.09 9.87
C ILE A 298 9.44 -21.20 9.78
N LYS A 299 9.89 -22.23 9.07
CA LYS A 299 11.27 -22.69 8.95
C LYS A 299 11.54 -23.11 7.52
N GLU A 300 12.81 -23.21 7.16
CA GLU A 300 13.22 -23.70 5.84
C GLU A 300 12.57 -25.06 5.50
N SER A 301 12.45 -25.95 6.49
CA SER A 301 11.89 -27.29 6.33
C SER A 301 10.38 -27.37 6.10
N ASN A 302 9.60 -26.35 6.51
CA ASN A 302 8.13 -26.38 6.44
C ASN A 302 7.51 -25.25 5.59
N ILE A 303 8.34 -24.34 5.05
CA ILE A 303 7.87 -23.17 4.29
C ILE A 303 7.04 -23.55 3.04
N LEU A 304 7.36 -24.67 2.40
CA LEU A 304 6.59 -25.16 1.24
C LEU A 304 5.15 -25.51 1.59
N GLU A 305 4.91 -26.04 2.78
CA GLU A 305 3.56 -26.35 3.25
C GLU A 305 2.74 -25.08 3.46
N VAL A 306 3.38 -24.03 3.99
CA VAL A 306 2.78 -22.70 4.14
C VAL A 306 2.47 -22.09 2.77
N LYS A 307 3.40 -22.19 1.80
CA LYS A 307 3.20 -21.72 0.42
C LYS A 307 2.01 -22.43 -0.24
N LYS A 308 1.90 -23.75 -0.09
CA LYS A 308 0.78 -24.56 -0.64
C LYS A 308 -0.58 -24.14 -0.10
N ASN A 309 -0.64 -23.64 1.13
CA ASN A 309 -1.87 -23.14 1.76
C ASN A 309 -2.09 -21.63 1.55
N GLY A 310 -1.43 -21.01 0.57
CA GLY A 310 -1.66 -19.62 0.19
C GLY A 310 -0.74 -18.59 0.84
N GLY A 311 0.29 -19.02 1.58
CA GLY A 311 1.34 -18.13 2.08
C GLY A 311 2.17 -17.52 0.94
N ARG A 312 2.32 -16.18 0.94
CA ARG A 312 3.11 -15.44 -0.06
C ARG A 312 4.24 -14.61 0.54
N CYS A 313 4.04 -14.11 1.76
CA CYS A 313 5.05 -13.39 2.53
C CYS A 313 5.20 -14.09 3.89
N PHE A 314 6.44 -14.44 4.25
CA PHE A 314 6.77 -15.27 5.40
C PHE A 314 7.50 -14.43 6.45
N ALA A 315 6.82 -14.15 7.56
CA ALA A 315 7.40 -13.44 8.69
C ALA A 315 8.21 -14.39 9.56
N MET A 316 9.52 -14.13 9.64
CA MET A 316 10.49 -15.00 10.27
C MET A 316 11.31 -14.26 11.32
N ILE A 317 11.51 -14.93 12.45
CA ILE A 317 12.32 -14.44 13.57
C ILE A 317 13.59 -15.31 13.66
N SER A 318 13.51 -16.39 14.46
CA SER A 318 14.65 -17.26 14.75
C SER A 318 15.28 -17.90 13.52
N GLU A 319 14.50 -18.19 12.47
CA GLU A 319 15.08 -18.78 11.26
C GLU A 319 16.09 -17.89 10.56
N ILE A 320 15.91 -16.56 10.67
CA ILE A 320 16.84 -15.59 10.10
C ILE A 320 17.84 -15.15 11.16
N VAL A 321 17.39 -14.61 12.30
CA VAL A 321 18.30 -13.97 13.26
C VAL A 321 19.25 -14.95 13.94
N SER A 322 18.89 -16.24 14.04
CA SER A 322 19.75 -17.29 14.58
C SER A 322 20.61 -17.99 13.52
N ALA A 323 20.56 -17.56 12.26
CA ALA A 323 21.43 -18.10 11.22
C ALA A 323 22.87 -17.55 11.37
N LYS A 324 23.88 -18.42 11.32
CA LYS A 324 25.29 -18.01 11.30
C LYS A 324 25.60 -17.10 10.10
N ASN A 325 24.96 -17.36 8.96
CA ASN A 325 25.03 -16.53 7.75
C ASN A 325 23.61 -16.23 7.24
N ILE A 326 23.15 -14.99 7.45
CA ILE A 326 21.80 -14.56 7.05
C ILE A 326 21.63 -14.56 5.52
N ALA A 327 22.66 -14.13 4.77
CA ALA A 327 22.58 -14.06 3.31
C ALA A 327 22.41 -15.44 2.69
N GLU A 328 23.17 -16.43 3.15
CA GLU A 328 23.05 -17.82 2.70
C GLU A 328 21.68 -18.41 3.07
N LYS A 329 21.22 -18.19 4.31
CA LYS A 329 19.89 -18.64 4.75
C LYS A 329 18.77 -18.07 3.89
N VAL A 330 18.79 -16.76 3.61
CA VAL A 330 17.81 -16.09 2.75
C VAL A 330 17.86 -16.65 1.33
N LYS A 331 19.06 -16.89 0.77
CA LYS A 331 19.24 -17.49 -0.55
C LYS A 331 18.64 -18.90 -0.62
N ASN A 332 18.85 -19.74 0.40
CA ASN A 332 18.32 -21.10 0.45
C ASN A 332 16.79 -21.09 0.53
N ILE A 333 16.21 -20.24 1.40
CA ILE A 333 14.76 -20.08 1.50
C ILE A 333 14.18 -19.65 0.15
N ARG A 334 14.79 -18.66 -0.52
CA ARG A 334 14.34 -18.20 -1.85
C ARG A 334 14.42 -19.28 -2.91
N LYS A 335 15.47 -20.12 -2.88
CA LYS A 335 15.60 -21.27 -3.78
C LYS A 335 14.52 -22.33 -3.57
N ILE A 336 14.02 -22.48 -2.34
CA ILE A 336 12.89 -23.37 -2.05
C ILE A 336 11.56 -22.73 -2.50
N LEU A 337 11.47 -21.40 -2.46
CA LEU A 337 10.27 -20.65 -2.85
C LEU A 337 10.16 -20.38 -4.36
N SER A 338 11.25 -20.44 -5.13
CA SER A 338 11.20 -20.45 -6.60
C SER A 338 10.56 -21.73 -7.08
#